data_AF-A0A938E5L0-F1
#
_entry.id   AF-A0A938E5L0-F1
#
_cell.length_a   1.000
_cell.length_b   1.000
_cell.length_c   1.000
_cell.angle_alpha   90.00
_cell.angle_beta   90.00
_cell.angle_gamma   90.00
#
_symmetry.space_group_name_H-M   'P 1'
#
loop_
_entity.id
_entity.type
_entity.pdbx_description
1 polymer ?
#
loop_
_entity_poly.entity_id
_entity_poly.type
_entity_poly.pdbx_seq_one_letter_code
_entity_poly.pdbx_strand_id
1 'polypeptide(L)'
;LGVDGGGDERVVMVVDIGTNTEVLVATPDRLVAASCPAGPAFEGGLVTWAMQGAEGAIETVRMRDDGGFELDVIGSVRPRGICGSGLIDLLAELRRTGTMSPLGVFAGKAREVVVDPASGITLSRADASNLAQAKAANTAGQWIVLRTLGLKPADVDRLYLAGGFASHVDLENAIAIGFLPPVPAERIVKAGNAAIRGARRLLLDRAARDRLEQVVRRVEHVELETTPDFFDIFVEGCQFKPIPDLLVA
;
A
#
# COMPACT_ATOMS: atom_id res chain seq x y z
N LEU A 1 11.83 -2.00 -15.26
CA LEU A 1 12.20 -1.70 -13.86
C LEU A 1 13.61 -2.19 -13.51
N GLY A 2 14.28 -3.00 -14.35
CA GLY A 2 15.67 -3.44 -14.08
C GLY A 2 15.77 -4.36 -12.86
N VAL A 3 14.71 -5.13 -12.59
CA VAL A 3 14.60 -6.04 -11.44
C VAL A 3 14.86 -7.45 -11.93
N ASP A 4 16.06 -7.71 -12.42
CA ASP A 4 16.50 -9.01 -12.94
C ASP A 4 17.62 -9.64 -12.09
N GLY A 5 17.97 -9.02 -10.95
CA GLY A 5 18.97 -9.53 -10.00
C GLY A 5 20.32 -9.76 -10.66
N GLY A 6 20.69 -8.90 -11.61
CA GLY A 6 21.90 -9.03 -12.41
C GLY A 6 22.65 -7.70 -12.52
N GLY A 7 23.55 -7.44 -11.59
CA GLY A 7 24.74 -6.60 -11.84
C GLY A 7 24.85 -5.23 -11.16
N ASP A 8 23.92 -4.83 -10.30
CA ASP A 8 24.07 -3.63 -9.45
C ASP A 8 24.01 -4.10 -7.99
N GLU A 9 24.89 -3.62 -7.08
CA GLU A 9 24.92 -3.98 -5.64
C GLU A 9 23.68 -3.50 -4.86
N ARG A 10 22.58 -3.20 -5.56
CA ARG A 10 21.43 -2.48 -5.04
C ARG A 10 20.34 -3.44 -4.58
N VAL A 11 19.69 -3.07 -3.48
CA VAL A 11 18.46 -3.69 -3.01
C VAL A 11 17.28 -2.96 -3.65
N VAL A 12 16.50 -3.69 -4.45
CA VAL A 12 15.32 -3.16 -5.13
C VAL A 12 14.08 -3.84 -4.61
N MET A 13 13.13 -3.05 -4.11
CA MET A 13 11.80 -3.51 -3.71
C MET A 13 10.78 -3.09 -4.76
N VAL A 14 9.84 -3.97 -5.08
CA VAL A 14 8.66 -3.68 -5.90
C VAL A 14 7.44 -4.05 -5.07
N VAL A 15 6.50 -3.13 -5.00
CA VAL A 15 5.19 -3.32 -4.36
C VAL A 15 4.14 -3.00 -5.40
N ASP A 16 3.46 -4.03 -5.93
CA ASP A 16 2.34 -3.86 -6.85
C ASP A 16 1.05 -3.91 -6.05
N ILE A 17 0.29 -2.81 -6.06
CA ILE A 17 -0.94 -2.68 -5.29
C ILE A 17 -2.13 -2.87 -6.21
N GLY A 18 -2.84 -3.96 -5.98
CA GLY A 18 -4.18 -4.21 -6.48
C GLY A 18 -5.01 -4.91 -5.41
N THR A 19 -5.86 -5.83 -5.85
CA THR A 19 -6.78 -6.54 -4.93
C THR A 19 -5.98 -7.47 -4.03
N ASN A 20 -4.89 -8.00 -4.57
CA ASN A 20 -3.78 -8.50 -3.80
C ASN A 20 -2.64 -7.49 -3.91
N THR A 21 -1.77 -7.49 -2.91
CA THR A 21 -0.51 -6.78 -3.01
C THR A 21 0.60 -7.78 -3.28
N GLU A 22 1.30 -7.66 -4.40
CA GLU A 22 2.50 -8.44 -4.66
C GLU A 22 3.74 -7.67 -4.23
N VAL A 23 4.61 -8.32 -3.46
CA VAL A 23 5.88 -7.77 -3.02
C VAL A 23 7.00 -8.61 -3.64
N LEU A 24 8.00 -7.96 -4.21
CA LEU A 24 9.24 -8.58 -4.69
C LEU A 24 10.42 -7.76 -4.17
N VAL A 25 11.38 -8.40 -3.51
CA VAL A 25 12.66 -7.79 -3.17
C VAL A 25 13.77 -8.54 -3.90
N ALA A 26 14.55 -7.80 -4.67
CA ALA A 26 15.72 -8.29 -5.37
C ALA A 26 17.00 -7.76 -4.71
N THR A 27 17.91 -8.66 -4.43
CA THR A 27 19.30 -8.39 -4.07
C THR A 27 20.22 -8.91 -5.19
N PRO A 28 21.54 -8.69 -5.12
CA PRO A 28 22.47 -9.28 -6.08
C PRO A 28 22.38 -10.81 -6.15
N ASP A 29 22.06 -11.46 -5.03
CA ASP A 29 22.11 -12.91 -4.90
C ASP A 29 20.72 -13.57 -4.97
N ARG A 30 19.68 -12.91 -4.46
CA ARG A 30 18.36 -13.50 -4.22
C ARG A 30 17.23 -12.64 -4.77
N LEU A 31 16.16 -13.30 -5.20
CA LEU A 31 14.89 -12.66 -5.54
C LEU A 31 13.80 -13.32 -4.71
N VAL A 32 13.20 -12.59 -3.80
CA VAL A 32 12.18 -13.11 -2.88
C VAL A 32 10.86 -12.39 -3.14
N ALA A 33 9.77 -13.14 -3.31
CA ALA A 33 8.45 -12.59 -3.57
C ALA A 33 7.39 -13.15 -2.63
N ALA A 34 6.34 -12.37 -2.39
CA ALA A 34 5.13 -12.82 -1.70
C ALA A 34 3.88 -12.16 -2.32
N SER A 35 2.76 -12.87 -2.22
CA SER A 35 1.43 -12.33 -2.53
C SER A 35 0.64 -12.13 -1.25
N CYS A 36 0.13 -10.92 -1.03
CA CYS A 36 -0.60 -10.53 0.16
C CYS A 36 -2.10 -10.45 -0.16
N PRO A 37 -2.97 -11.24 0.50
CA PRO A 37 -4.42 -11.18 0.28
C PRO A 37 -5.02 -9.95 0.98
N ALA A 38 -4.74 -8.76 0.46
CA ALA A 38 -5.23 -7.49 1.01
C ALA A 38 -6.75 -7.32 0.83
N GLY A 39 -7.30 -7.88 -0.25
CA GLY A 39 -8.68 -7.68 -0.64
C GLY A 39 -8.95 -6.28 -1.21
N PRO A 40 -10.14 -6.04 -1.75
CA PRO A 40 -10.42 -4.85 -2.56
C PRO A 40 -10.72 -3.58 -1.74
N ALA A 41 -10.36 -3.53 -0.44
CA ALA A 41 -10.76 -2.44 0.46
C ALA A 41 -10.34 -1.05 -0.03
N PHE A 42 -9.12 -0.95 -0.57
CA PHE A 42 -8.58 0.29 -1.15
C PHE A 42 -8.92 0.47 -2.65
N GLU A 43 -9.64 -0.48 -3.24
CA GLU A 43 -10.02 -0.49 -4.66
C GLU A 43 -11.53 -0.36 -4.89
N GLY A 44 -12.31 -0.07 -3.86
CA GLY A 44 -13.76 0.14 -3.96
C GLY A 44 -14.63 -1.03 -3.53
N GLY A 45 -14.06 -2.06 -2.91
CA GLY A 45 -14.81 -3.16 -2.29
C GLY A 45 -14.82 -3.08 -0.77
N LEU A 46 -15.75 -3.76 -0.11
CA LEU A 46 -15.85 -3.95 1.36
C LEU A 46 -16.01 -2.68 2.23
N VAL A 47 -15.78 -1.50 1.67
CA VAL A 47 -15.90 -0.21 2.34
C VAL A 47 -17.04 0.56 1.68
N THR A 48 -17.98 1.02 2.51
CA THR A 48 -19.29 1.53 2.11
C THR A 48 -19.23 2.59 1.01
N TRP A 49 -18.30 3.54 1.15
CA TRP A 49 -18.13 4.65 0.21
C TRP A 49 -16.84 4.54 -0.62
N ALA A 50 -16.15 3.40 -0.59
CA ALA A 50 -14.98 3.23 -1.42
C ALA A 50 -15.37 3.08 -2.90
N MET A 51 -14.57 3.65 -3.79
CA MET A 51 -14.70 3.47 -5.23
C MET A 51 -13.34 3.47 -5.92
N GLN A 52 -13.28 3.04 -7.18
CA GLN A 52 -12.07 3.22 -7.98
C GLN A 52 -11.81 4.70 -8.28
N GLY A 53 -10.55 5.05 -8.55
CA GLY A 53 -10.16 6.39 -8.97
C GLY A 53 -10.77 6.75 -10.32
N ALA A 54 -11.90 7.44 -10.28
CA ALA A 54 -12.67 7.88 -11.44
C ALA A 54 -13.39 9.19 -11.09
N GLU A 55 -14.00 9.85 -12.08
CA GLU A 55 -14.74 11.09 -11.89
C GLU A 55 -15.75 10.99 -10.72
N GLY A 56 -15.65 11.95 -9.79
CA GLY A 56 -16.42 12.00 -8.55
C GLY A 56 -15.79 11.26 -7.37
N ALA A 57 -14.64 10.60 -7.51
CA ALA A 57 -13.90 10.05 -6.38
C ALA A 57 -13.13 11.14 -5.65
N ILE A 58 -13.24 11.17 -4.32
CA ILE A 58 -12.37 11.95 -3.45
C ILE A 58 -10.98 11.31 -3.48
N GLU A 59 -9.98 12.04 -3.97
CA GLU A 59 -8.60 11.54 -4.15
C GLU A 59 -7.58 12.11 -3.16
N THR A 60 -7.90 13.26 -2.55
CA THR A 60 -7.10 13.88 -1.48
C THR A 60 -8.02 14.34 -0.37
N VAL A 61 -7.58 14.14 0.87
CA VAL A 61 -8.30 14.55 2.09
C VAL A 61 -7.35 15.29 3.01
N ARG A 62 -7.73 16.48 3.46
CA ARG A 62 -7.00 17.25 4.48
C ARG A 62 -7.97 17.67 5.58
N MET A 63 -7.64 17.44 6.84
CA MET A 63 -8.43 17.93 7.95
C MET A 63 -8.17 19.42 8.15
N ARG A 64 -9.24 20.19 8.27
CA ARG A 64 -9.22 21.62 8.56
C ARG A 64 -9.22 21.87 10.07
N ASP A 65 -8.85 23.07 10.48
CA ASP A 65 -8.82 23.48 11.90
C ASP A 65 -10.21 23.45 12.57
N ASP A 66 -11.29 23.57 11.79
CA ASP A 66 -12.67 23.48 12.26
C ASP A 66 -13.16 22.04 12.50
N GLY A 67 -12.31 21.03 12.25
CA GLY A 67 -12.63 19.61 12.33
C GLY A 67 -13.36 19.05 11.12
N GLY A 68 -13.62 19.86 10.09
CA GLY A 68 -14.11 19.43 8.78
C GLY A 68 -12.97 18.95 7.87
N PHE A 69 -13.33 18.61 6.63
CA PHE A 69 -12.37 18.18 5.61
C PHE A 69 -12.36 19.13 4.41
N GLU A 70 -11.17 19.35 3.87
CA GLU A 70 -10.92 19.84 2.52
C GLU A 70 -10.66 18.64 1.62
N LEU A 71 -11.35 18.58 0.48
CA LEU A 71 -11.43 17.42 -0.39
C LEU A 71 -11.11 17.81 -1.82
N ASP A 72 -10.15 17.12 -2.45
CA ASP A 72 -9.99 17.17 -3.90
C ASP A 72 -10.72 16.00 -4.53
N VAL A 73 -11.52 16.30 -5.56
CA VAL A 73 -12.39 15.34 -6.24
C VAL A 73 -12.01 15.27 -7.72
N ILE A 74 -11.79 14.06 -8.22
CA ILE A 74 -11.45 13.83 -9.63
C ILE A 74 -12.56 14.40 -10.52
N GLY A 75 -12.18 15.28 -11.44
CA GLY A 75 -13.10 15.97 -12.36
C GLY A 75 -13.79 17.21 -11.77
N SER A 76 -13.51 17.57 -10.51
CA SER A 76 -14.08 18.75 -9.85
C SER A 76 -15.63 18.76 -9.84
N VAL A 77 -16.21 17.57 -9.68
CA VAL A 77 -17.66 17.35 -9.58
C VAL A 77 -18.08 17.02 -8.14
N ARG A 78 -19.39 16.86 -7.91
CA ARG A 78 -19.90 16.39 -6.61
C ARG A 78 -19.30 15.01 -6.27
N PRO A 79 -18.81 14.79 -5.04
CA PRO A 79 -18.23 13.51 -4.68
C PRO A 79 -19.28 12.40 -4.62
N ARG A 80 -18.87 11.20 -5.02
CA ARG A 80 -19.70 9.98 -5.08
C ARG A 80 -19.14 8.85 -4.20
N GLY A 81 -17.91 9.01 -3.73
CA GLY A 81 -17.18 8.05 -2.93
C GLY A 81 -15.74 8.50 -2.76
N ILE A 82 -14.92 7.64 -2.16
CA ILE A 82 -13.52 7.90 -1.84
C ILE A 82 -12.68 6.86 -2.55
N CYS A 83 -11.69 7.28 -3.35
CA CYS A 83 -10.74 6.32 -3.90
C CYS A 83 -9.63 6.00 -2.92
N GLY A 84 -8.84 4.98 -3.25
CA GLY A 84 -7.84 4.47 -2.34
C GLY A 84 -6.83 5.51 -1.81
N SER A 85 -6.39 6.47 -2.63
CA SER A 85 -5.52 7.57 -2.15
C SER A 85 -6.24 8.44 -1.11
N GLY A 86 -7.49 8.82 -1.36
CA GLY A 86 -8.32 9.56 -0.40
C GLY A 86 -8.59 8.77 0.88
N LEU A 87 -8.69 7.44 0.81
CA LEU A 87 -8.81 6.58 2.01
C LEU A 87 -7.52 6.58 2.83
N ILE A 88 -6.35 6.51 2.19
CA ILE A 88 -5.06 6.65 2.89
C ILE A 88 -4.97 8.01 3.58
N ASP A 89 -5.27 9.09 2.87
CA ASP A 89 -5.22 10.45 3.41
C ASP A 89 -6.19 10.62 4.58
N LEU A 90 -7.43 10.16 4.43
CA LEU A 90 -8.44 10.22 5.49
C LEU A 90 -7.98 9.48 6.75
N LEU A 91 -7.45 8.26 6.61
CA LEU A 91 -6.94 7.49 7.75
C LEU A 91 -5.74 8.18 8.40
N ALA A 92 -4.81 8.72 7.60
CA ALA A 92 -3.63 9.43 8.10
C ALA A 92 -4.03 10.69 8.86
N GLU A 93 -4.92 11.50 8.31
CA GLU A 93 -5.45 12.71 8.94
C GLU A 93 -6.14 12.40 10.27
N LEU A 94 -7.04 11.41 10.29
CA LEU A 94 -7.72 10.97 11.51
C LEU A 94 -6.75 10.49 12.60
N ARG A 95 -5.63 9.85 12.21
CA ARG A 95 -4.59 9.43 13.14
C ARG A 95 -3.75 10.60 13.65
N ARG A 96 -3.37 11.50 12.74
CA ARG A 96 -2.53 12.68 13.00
C ARG A 96 -3.19 13.65 13.97
N THR A 97 -4.51 13.84 13.86
CA THR A 97 -5.27 14.77 14.70
C THR A 97 -5.85 14.13 15.97
N GLY A 98 -5.63 12.82 16.17
CA GLY A 98 -6.15 12.10 17.33
C GLY A 98 -7.66 11.81 17.30
N THR A 99 -8.33 12.07 16.17
CA THR A 99 -9.74 11.73 15.95
C THR A 99 -9.97 10.22 15.81
N MET A 100 -8.92 9.44 15.58
CA MET A 100 -8.93 7.98 15.58
C MET A 100 -7.72 7.44 16.33
N SER A 101 -7.89 6.38 17.12
CA SER A 101 -6.80 5.66 17.80
C SER A 101 -6.02 4.73 16.84
N PRO A 102 -4.84 4.19 17.23
CA PRO A 102 -4.13 3.19 16.41
C PRO A 102 -4.98 1.95 16.10
N LEU A 103 -5.94 1.62 16.95
CA LEU A 103 -6.85 0.48 16.78
C LEU A 103 -8.07 0.79 15.90
N GLY A 104 -8.12 1.93 15.23
CA GLY A 104 -9.25 2.32 14.40
C GLY A 104 -10.49 2.76 15.19
N VAL A 105 -10.34 3.13 16.47
CA VAL A 105 -11.46 3.60 17.30
C VAL A 105 -11.56 5.11 17.20
N PHE A 106 -12.70 5.62 16.72
CA PHE A 106 -12.94 7.06 16.63
C PHE A 106 -13.14 7.73 18.00
N ALA A 107 -12.75 9.00 18.09
CA ALA A 107 -12.92 9.84 19.27
C ALA A 107 -14.39 9.88 19.73
N GLY A 108 -14.59 9.99 21.04
CA GLY A 108 -15.94 9.91 21.64
C GLY A 108 -16.64 8.56 21.43
N LYS A 109 -15.94 7.53 20.92
CA LYS A 109 -16.52 6.24 20.51
C LYS A 109 -17.60 6.39 19.44
N ALA A 110 -17.46 7.40 18.56
CA ALA A 110 -18.33 7.57 17.41
C ALA A 110 -18.38 6.29 16.56
N ARG A 111 -19.52 6.04 15.92
CA ARG A 111 -19.71 4.89 15.03
C ARG A 111 -19.18 5.14 13.63
N GLU A 112 -19.16 6.41 13.22
CA GLU A 112 -18.71 6.87 11.92
C GLU A 112 -18.16 8.30 12.00
N VAL A 113 -17.36 8.67 11.01
CA VAL A 113 -16.91 10.03 10.73
C VAL A 113 -17.61 10.49 9.46
N VAL A 114 -18.17 11.70 9.47
CA VAL A 114 -18.73 12.32 8.27
C VAL A 114 -17.61 13.00 7.49
N VAL A 115 -17.40 12.58 6.25
CA VAL A 115 -16.33 13.09 5.37
C VAL A 115 -16.85 14.23 4.51
N ASP A 116 -18.00 14.02 3.86
CA ASP A 116 -18.73 15.07 3.14
C ASP A 116 -20.21 15.08 3.53
N PRO A 117 -20.66 16.03 4.37
CA PRO A 117 -22.05 16.13 4.79
C PRO A 117 -23.03 16.36 3.62
N ALA A 118 -22.61 17.09 2.58
CA ALA A 118 -23.48 17.45 1.46
C ALA A 118 -23.87 16.22 0.62
N SER A 119 -22.99 15.23 0.52
CA SER A 119 -23.24 13.97 -0.21
C SER A 119 -23.50 12.79 0.72
N GLY A 120 -23.39 12.98 2.03
CA GLY A 120 -23.63 11.94 3.04
C GLY A 120 -22.50 10.89 3.09
N ILE A 121 -21.31 11.22 2.61
CA ILE A 121 -20.18 10.30 2.58
C ILE A 121 -19.59 10.19 3.98
N THR A 122 -19.45 8.97 4.47
CA THR A 122 -18.95 8.66 5.81
C THR A 122 -17.86 7.59 5.79
N LEU A 123 -17.16 7.44 6.91
CA LEU A 123 -16.30 6.30 7.21
C LEU A 123 -16.75 5.68 8.52
N SER A 124 -17.28 4.45 8.48
CA SER A 124 -17.72 3.73 9.67
C SER A 124 -16.58 2.96 10.34
N ARG A 125 -16.81 2.49 11.57
CA ARG A 125 -15.86 1.58 12.25
C ARG A 125 -15.69 0.24 11.54
N ALA A 126 -16.73 -0.24 10.86
CA ALA A 126 -16.64 -1.46 10.06
C ALA A 126 -15.74 -1.23 8.84
N ASP A 127 -15.88 -0.08 8.18
CA ASP A 127 -15.01 0.32 7.07
C ASP A 127 -13.56 0.44 7.52
N ALA A 128 -13.30 1.13 8.65
CA ALA A 128 -11.97 1.23 9.23
C ALA A 128 -11.38 -0.15 9.58
N SER A 129 -12.18 -1.08 10.08
CA SER A 129 -11.75 -2.46 10.35
C SER A 129 -11.39 -3.23 9.07
N ASN A 130 -12.12 -3.02 7.97
CA ASN A 130 -11.80 -3.65 6.69
C ASN A 130 -10.51 -3.07 6.09
N LEU A 131 -10.32 -1.75 6.18
CA LEU A 131 -9.09 -1.08 5.77
C LEU A 131 -7.89 -1.52 6.60
N ALA A 132 -8.07 -1.69 7.91
CA ALA A 132 -7.04 -2.20 8.81
C ALA A 132 -6.53 -3.59 8.39
N GLN A 133 -7.44 -4.52 8.08
CA GLN A 133 -7.09 -5.88 7.64
C GLN A 133 -6.38 -5.88 6.28
N ALA A 134 -6.87 -5.09 5.33
CA ALA A 134 -6.23 -4.96 4.02
C ALA A 134 -4.80 -4.39 4.12
N LYS A 135 -4.64 -3.34 4.93
CA LYS A 135 -3.33 -2.77 5.25
C LYS A 135 -2.43 -3.77 5.96
N ALA A 136 -2.96 -4.55 6.89
CA ALA A 136 -2.22 -5.55 7.67
C ALA A 136 -1.64 -6.65 6.77
N ALA A 137 -2.41 -7.16 5.81
CA ALA A 137 -1.91 -8.13 4.85
C ALA A 137 -0.74 -7.56 4.04
N ASN A 138 -0.89 -6.33 3.52
CA ASN A 138 0.18 -5.63 2.82
C ASN A 138 1.42 -5.39 3.70
N THR A 139 1.21 -4.98 4.95
CA THR A 139 2.27 -4.78 5.95
C THR A 139 3.04 -6.07 6.20
N ALA A 140 2.31 -7.17 6.41
CA ALA A 140 2.89 -8.47 6.72
C ALA A 140 3.76 -8.98 5.58
N GLY A 141 3.31 -8.89 4.33
CA GLY A 141 4.12 -9.35 3.20
C GLY A 141 5.39 -8.53 2.99
N GLN A 142 5.29 -7.21 3.09
CA GLN A 142 6.46 -6.32 3.00
C GLN A 142 7.47 -6.62 4.12
N TRP A 143 6.99 -6.77 5.35
CA TRP A 143 7.83 -7.11 6.50
C TRP A 143 8.49 -8.48 6.39
N ILE A 144 7.72 -9.51 6.06
CA ILE A 144 8.20 -10.90 6.00
C ILE A 144 9.23 -11.05 4.88
N VAL A 145 9.01 -10.45 3.71
CA VAL A 145 9.99 -10.52 2.61
C VAL A 145 11.30 -9.84 2.98
N LEU A 146 11.25 -8.64 3.56
CA LEU A 146 12.45 -7.94 4.06
C LEU A 146 13.17 -8.76 5.13
N ARG A 147 12.44 -9.32 6.09
CA ARG A 147 12.98 -10.16 7.16
C ARG A 147 13.65 -11.43 6.64
N THR A 148 13.05 -12.11 5.66
CA THR A 148 13.60 -13.31 5.00
C THR A 148 14.95 -13.05 4.32
N LEU A 149 15.20 -11.79 3.94
CA LEU A 149 16.47 -11.33 3.38
C LEU A 149 17.41 -10.72 4.43
N GLY A 150 16.99 -10.59 5.69
CA GLY A 150 17.75 -9.93 6.75
C GLY A 150 17.88 -8.41 6.55
N LEU A 151 16.96 -7.80 5.79
CA LEU A 151 16.99 -6.39 5.40
C LEU A 151 16.01 -5.55 6.21
N LYS A 152 16.42 -4.33 6.54
CA LYS A 152 15.57 -3.29 7.09
C LYS A 152 15.03 -2.40 5.97
N PRO A 153 13.94 -1.64 6.19
CA PRO A 153 13.47 -0.65 5.22
C PRO A 153 14.57 0.32 4.74
N ALA A 154 15.47 0.74 5.63
CA ALA A 154 16.58 1.65 5.32
C ALA A 154 17.62 1.06 4.34
N ASP A 155 17.70 -0.27 4.24
CA ASP A 155 18.62 -0.99 3.33
C ASP A 155 18.07 -1.02 1.89
N VAL A 156 16.83 -0.60 1.67
CA VAL A 156 16.23 -0.52 0.33
C VAL A 156 16.75 0.73 -0.40
N ASP A 157 17.46 0.52 -1.51
CA ASP A 157 17.99 1.59 -2.36
C ASP A 157 16.91 2.21 -3.26
N ARG A 158 15.96 1.37 -3.69
CA ARG A 158 14.85 1.79 -4.56
C ARG A 158 13.60 0.98 -4.27
N LEU A 159 12.48 1.66 -4.04
CA LEU A 159 11.15 1.03 -3.97
C LEU A 159 10.32 1.47 -5.17
N TYR A 160 9.86 0.53 -5.99
CA TYR A 160 8.93 0.78 -7.08
C TYR A 160 7.50 0.48 -6.63
N LEU A 161 6.65 1.50 -6.61
CA LEU A 161 5.24 1.38 -6.32
C LEU A 161 4.47 1.23 -7.64
N ALA A 162 3.91 0.05 -7.88
CA ALA A 162 3.09 -0.28 -9.04
C ALA A 162 1.61 -0.38 -8.68
N GLY A 163 0.76 -0.39 -9.70
CA GLY A 163 -0.70 -0.44 -9.56
C GLY A 163 -1.39 0.88 -9.92
N GLY A 164 -2.68 0.82 -10.28
CA GLY A 164 -3.45 2.00 -10.66
C GLY A 164 -3.58 3.01 -9.51
N PHE A 165 -3.71 2.48 -8.30
CA PHE A 165 -3.75 3.18 -7.02
C PHE A 165 -2.49 4.01 -6.74
N ALA A 166 -1.30 3.50 -7.11
CA ALA A 166 0.00 4.05 -6.73
C ALA A 166 0.27 5.49 -7.23
N SER A 167 -0.43 5.94 -8.28
CA SER A 167 -0.11 7.20 -8.96
C SER A 167 -0.39 8.44 -8.08
N HIS A 168 -1.47 8.40 -7.29
CA HIS A 168 -1.95 9.57 -6.53
C HIS A 168 -1.79 9.43 -5.01
N VAL A 169 -1.24 8.32 -4.53
CA VAL A 169 -0.95 8.12 -3.11
C VAL A 169 0.03 9.15 -2.57
N ASP A 170 -0.30 9.75 -1.44
CA ASP A 170 0.65 10.48 -0.61
C ASP A 170 1.54 9.48 0.16
N LEU A 171 2.85 9.58 -0.05
CA LEU A 171 3.82 8.63 0.49
C LEU A 171 4.00 8.79 2.00
N GLU A 172 3.95 10.02 2.51
CA GLU A 172 4.10 10.28 3.94
C GLU A 172 2.89 9.72 4.70
N ASN A 173 1.68 9.94 4.19
CA ASN A 173 0.46 9.39 4.76
C ASN A 173 0.45 7.86 4.71
N ALA A 174 0.86 7.26 3.59
CA ALA A 174 0.95 5.81 3.45
C ALA A 174 1.94 5.19 4.44
N ILE A 175 3.10 5.82 4.68
CA ILE A 175 4.08 5.37 5.68
C ILE A 175 3.53 5.59 7.10
N ALA A 176 2.90 6.74 7.37
CA ALA A 176 2.40 7.11 8.70
C ALA A 176 1.35 6.13 9.24
N ILE A 177 0.48 5.60 8.37
CA ILE A 177 -0.51 4.58 8.76
C ILE A 177 0.06 3.16 8.76
N GLY A 178 1.29 2.98 8.26
CA GLY A 178 1.96 1.68 8.09
C GLY A 178 1.44 0.89 6.90
N PHE A 179 1.03 1.54 5.82
CA PHE A 179 0.70 0.89 4.56
C PHE A 179 1.97 0.64 3.72
N LEU A 180 2.95 1.53 3.77
CA LEU A 180 4.28 1.33 3.18
C LEU A 180 5.37 1.29 4.25
N PRO A 181 6.49 0.58 4.01
CA PRO A 181 7.64 0.61 4.87
C PRO A 181 8.27 2.01 4.85
N PRO A 182 8.93 2.42 5.94
CA PRO A 182 9.60 3.71 6.08
C PRO A 182 10.90 3.80 5.24
N VAL A 183 10.78 3.57 3.94
CA VAL A 183 11.82 3.84 2.96
C VAL A 183 11.83 5.36 2.69
N PRO A 184 13.00 6.02 2.64
CA PRO A 184 13.07 7.45 2.32
C PRO A 184 12.32 7.79 1.03
N ALA A 185 11.49 8.83 1.05
CA ALA A 185 10.56 9.15 -0.03
C ALA A 185 11.26 9.36 -1.38
N GLU A 186 12.48 9.91 -1.38
CA GLU A 186 13.31 10.10 -2.57
C GLU A 186 13.76 8.79 -3.26
N ARG A 187 13.69 7.67 -2.53
CA ARG A 187 13.97 6.32 -3.04
C ARG A 187 12.72 5.61 -3.54
N ILE A 188 11.53 6.17 -3.32
CA ILE A 188 10.26 5.61 -3.78
C ILE A 188 9.91 6.16 -5.17
N VAL A 189 9.60 5.28 -6.11
CA VAL A 189 9.23 5.61 -7.49
C VAL A 189 7.87 5.03 -7.81
N LYS A 190 6.93 5.90 -8.16
CA LYS A 190 5.63 5.50 -8.71
C LYS A 190 5.83 5.00 -10.14
N ALA A 191 5.74 3.69 -10.34
CA ALA A 191 5.98 3.01 -11.62
C ALA A 191 4.73 2.94 -12.51
N GLY A 192 3.55 3.24 -11.95
CA GLY A 192 2.25 3.07 -12.62
C GLY A 192 1.96 1.59 -12.91
N ASN A 193 1.27 1.30 -14.02
CA ASN A 193 1.01 -0.09 -14.42
C ASN A 193 2.27 -0.73 -15.03
N ALA A 194 3.10 -1.31 -14.15
CA ALA A 194 4.33 -1.99 -14.52
C ALA A 194 4.08 -3.23 -15.39
N ALA A 195 2.98 -3.94 -15.16
CA ALA A 195 2.59 -5.13 -15.92
C ALA A 195 2.35 -4.81 -17.42
N ILE A 196 1.56 -3.78 -17.73
CA ILE A 196 1.31 -3.35 -19.12
C ILE A 196 2.60 -2.89 -19.80
N ARG A 197 3.43 -2.11 -19.10
CA ARG A 197 4.73 -1.66 -19.63
C ARG A 197 5.66 -2.84 -19.90
N GLY A 198 5.70 -3.82 -19.00
CA GLY A 198 6.42 -5.07 -19.15
C GLY A 198 5.94 -5.87 -20.36
N ALA A 199 4.63 -6.12 -20.46
CA ALA A 199 4.02 -6.86 -21.57
C ALA A 199 4.37 -6.23 -22.94
N ARG A 200 4.27 -4.90 -23.05
CA ARG A 200 4.69 -4.17 -24.26
C ARG A 200 6.17 -4.38 -24.58
N ARG A 201 7.04 -4.34 -23.56
CA ARG A 201 8.49 -4.55 -23.74
C ARG A 201 8.80 -5.96 -24.25
N LEU A 202 8.17 -6.97 -23.65
CA LEU A 202 8.38 -8.38 -24.02
C LEU A 202 7.80 -8.71 -25.40
N LEU A 203 6.73 -8.03 -25.81
CA LEU A 203 6.17 -8.15 -27.16
C LEU A 203 7.16 -7.68 -28.23
N LEU A 204 7.96 -6.65 -27.93
CA LEU A 204 8.88 -6.01 -28.87
C LEU A 204 10.32 -6.54 -28.80
N ASP A 205 10.67 -7.34 -27.79
CA ASP A 205 12.04 -7.84 -27.58
C ASP A 205 12.06 -9.27 -27.04
N ARG A 206 12.44 -10.18 -27.93
CA ARG A 206 12.56 -11.61 -27.64
C ARG A 206 13.67 -11.91 -26.62
N ALA A 207 14.81 -11.23 -26.71
CA ALA A 207 15.90 -11.45 -25.76
C ALA A 207 15.51 -11.01 -24.34
N ALA A 208 14.71 -9.95 -24.21
CA ALA A 208 14.13 -9.55 -22.92
C ALA A 208 13.15 -10.61 -22.38
N ARG A 209 12.38 -11.27 -23.25
CA ARG A 209 11.50 -12.38 -22.90
C ARG A 209 12.27 -13.60 -22.42
N ASP A 210 13.28 -14.02 -23.17
CA ASP A 210 14.11 -15.17 -22.81
C ASP A 210 14.80 -14.94 -21.45
N ARG A 211 15.29 -13.71 -21.20
CA ARG A 211 15.86 -13.34 -19.89
C ARG A 211 14.83 -13.43 -18.77
N LEU A 212 13.62 -12.90 -18.96
CA LEU A 212 12.57 -12.97 -17.95
C LEU A 212 12.21 -14.43 -17.61
N GLU A 213 12.13 -15.31 -18.60
CA GLU A 213 11.86 -16.73 -18.39
C GLU A 213 12.94 -17.42 -17.53
N GLN A 214 14.20 -16.97 -17.60
CA GLN A 214 15.26 -17.45 -16.70
C GLN A 214 15.15 -16.83 -15.31
N VAL A 215 14.88 -15.53 -15.21
CA VAL A 215 14.77 -14.81 -13.93
C VAL A 215 13.65 -15.37 -13.06
N VAL A 216 12.47 -15.63 -13.65
CA VAL A 216 11.29 -16.15 -12.93
C VAL A 216 11.60 -17.48 -12.22
N ARG A 217 12.50 -18.31 -12.76
CA ARG A 217 12.91 -19.59 -12.15
C ARG A 217 13.74 -19.42 -10.88
N ARG A 218 14.31 -18.23 -10.66
CA ARG A 218 15.13 -17.89 -9.48
C ARG A 218 14.31 -17.24 -8.37
N VAL A 219 13.03 -16.94 -8.61
CA VAL A 219 12.18 -16.29 -7.61
C VAL A 219 11.82 -17.29 -6.52
N GLU A 220 12.23 -16.97 -5.30
CA GLU A 220 11.85 -17.66 -4.09
C GLU A 220 10.51 -17.10 -3.60
N HIS A 221 9.46 -17.92 -3.62
CA HIS A 221 8.15 -17.51 -3.12
C HIS A 221 8.06 -17.78 -1.62
N VAL A 222 7.63 -16.77 -0.85
CA VAL A 222 7.34 -16.89 0.57
C VAL A 222 5.83 -16.97 0.77
N GLU A 223 5.38 -18.11 1.27
CA GLU A 223 4.00 -18.32 1.71
C GLU A 223 3.82 -17.67 3.09
N LEU A 224 3.17 -16.51 3.13
CA LEU A 224 3.09 -15.67 4.33
C LEU A 224 2.46 -16.42 5.50
N GLU A 225 1.40 -17.18 5.26
CA GLU A 225 0.64 -17.95 6.25
C GLU A 225 1.43 -19.10 6.89
N THR A 226 2.53 -19.53 6.27
CA THR A 226 3.41 -20.57 6.82
C THR A 226 4.45 -20.01 7.78
N THR A 227 4.58 -18.68 7.82
CA THR A 227 5.49 -17.99 8.73
C THR A 227 5.01 -18.18 10.18
N PRO A 228 5.84 -18.72 11.10
CA PRO A 228 5.39 -19.10 12.45
C PRO A 228 4.69 -18.00 13.24
N ASP A 229 5.13 -16.74 13.07
CA ASP A 229 4.61 -15.55 13.74
C ASP A 229 3.77 -14.67 12.80
N PHE A 230 3.26 -15.21 11.68
CA PHE A 230 2.42 -14.49 10.73
C PHE A 230 1.25 -13.78 11.41
N PHE A 231 0.56 -14.48 12.32
CA PHE A 231 -0.62 -13.93 12.99
C PHE A 231 -0.25 -12.74 13.89
N ASP A 232 0.88 -12.79 14.58
CA ASP A 232 1.36 -11.68 15.41
C ASP A 232 1.72 -10.47 14.55
N ILE A 233 2.41 -10.70 13.43
CA ILE A 233 2.73 -9.66 12.43
C ILE A 233 1.45 -9.06 11.85
N PHE A 234 0.45 -9.88 11.52
CA PHE A 234 -0.81 -9.43 10.96
C PHE A 234 -1.63 -8.62 11.99
N VAL A 235 -1.72 -9.09 13.23
CA VAL A 235 -2.44 -8.38 14.31
C VAL A 235 -1.78 -7.04 14.63
N GLU A 236 -0.45 -7.01 14.70
CA GLU A 236 0.30 -5.75 14.83
C GLU A 236 0.09 -4.85 13.61
N GLY A 237 0.08 -5.46 12.42
CA GLY A 237 -0.20 -4.84 11.14
C GLY A 237 -1.60 -4.24 11.04
N CYS A 238 -2.60 -4.71 11.79
CA CYS A 238 -3.94 -4.10 11.82
C CYS A 238 -3.96 -2.72 12.49
N GLN A 239 -2.90 -2.32 13.18
CA GLN A 239 -2.82 -0.99 13.78
C GLN A 239 -2.42 0.06 12.73
N PHE A 240 -3.04 1.23 12.83
CA PHE A 240 -2.71 2.41 12.02
C PHE A 240 -1.53 3.16 12.64
N LYS A 241 -0.33 2.60 12.43
CA LYS A 241 0.96 3.14 12.86
C LYS A 241 2.07 2.68 11.90
N PRO A 242 3.22 3.37 11.85
CA PRO A 242 4.31 3.00 10.95
C PRO A 242 4.79 1.56 11.15
N ILE A 243 5.25 0.94 10.06
CA ILE A 243 5.97 -0.34 10.12
C ILE A 243 7.30 -0.09 10.89
N PRO A 244 7.71 -0.99 11.81
CA PRO A 244 8.95 -0.80 12.56
C PRO A 244 10.18 -0.65 11.66
N ASP A 245 11.14 0.19 12.07
CA ASP A 245 12.41 0.38 11.34
C ASP A 245 13.40 -0.78 11.54
N LEU A 246 13.27 -1.50 12.66
CA LEU A 246 14.16 -2.58 13.05
C LEU A 246 13.45 -3.90 12.93
N LEU A 247 14.04 -4.84 12.18
CA LEU A 247 13.66 -6.24 12.25
C LEU A 247 13.81 -6.72 13.70
N VAL A 248 12.69 -6.97 14.39
CA VAL A 248 12.72 -7.63 15.69
C VAL A 248 12.93 -9.13 15.40
N ALA A 249 13.96 -9.68 16.06
CA ALA A 249 14.37 -11.09 15.92
C ALA A 249 13.32 -12.06 16.47
#